data_AF-Q73L55-F1
#
_entry.id   AF-Q73L55-F1
#
_cell.length_a   1.000
_cell.length_b   1.000
_cell.length_c   1.000
_cell.angle_alpha   90.00
_cell.angle_beta   90.00
_cell.angle_gamma   90.00
#
_symmetry.space_group_name_H-M   'P 1'
#
loop_
_entity.id
_entity.type
_entity.pdbx_description
1 polymer ?
#
loop_
_entity_poly.entity_id
_entity_poly.type
_entity_poly.pdbx_seq_one_letter_code
_entity_poly.pdbx_strand_id
1 'polypeptide(L)'
;MDIIRAILDGIAMAAIFNGSAAALVIANPRYLMDSYPKGIQKAAPEPMSKKEKRANRIFTVIVVGACWLYGVSSTLYGGIHTFKALFCTAYIHWIIVNFGDFFLLDCLLFQKWTKLIVIPGTEDNPIYQTKNWMKVIGIPEHFLLWPFIIVPFFSLVQTGIVMLIQFLFSF
;
A
#
# COMPACT_ATOMS: atom_id res chain seq x y z
N MET A 1 21.30 -7.28 10.83
CA MET A 1 20.21 -7.09 9.86
C MET A 1 20.60 -7.84 8.61
N ASP A 2 19.77 -8.77 8.16
CA ASP A 2 19.93 -9.45 6.87
C ASP A 2 19.20 -8.63 5.79
N ILE A 3 19.97 -7.98 4.92
CA ILE A 3 19.43 -7.09 3.89
C ILE A 3 18.71 -7.87 2.80
N ILE A 4 19.24 -9.04 2.40
CA ILE A 4 18.64 -9.85 1.34
C ILE A 4 17.26 -10.31 1.80
N ARG A 5 17.17 -10.81 3.04
CA ARG A 5 15.90 -11.21 3.63
C ARG A 5 14.91 -10.04 3.72
N ALA A 6 15.33 -8.87 4.19
CA ALA A 6 14.46 -7.70 4.26
C ALA A 6 13.89 -7.30 2.88
N ILE A 7 14.70 -7.42 1.82
CA ILE A 7 14.25 -7.17 0.45
C ILE A 7 13.23 -8.22 0.00
N LEU A 8 13.52 -9.51 0.22
CA LEU A 8 12.62 -10.60 -0.16
C LEU A 8 11.28 -10.52 0.59
N ASP A 9 11.32 -10.21 1.88
CA ASP A 9 10.13 -10.00 2.70
C ASP A 9 9.32 -8.79 2.22
N GLY A 10 10.01 -7.70 1.86
CA GLY A 10 9.37 -6.54 1.23
C GLY A 10 8.70 -6.87 -0.10
N ILE A 11 9.32 -7.71 -0.94
CA ILE A 11 8.72 -8.19 -2.20
C ILE A 11 7.48 -9.04 -1.91
N ALA A 12 7.54 -9.94 -0.92
CA ALA A 12 6.39 -10.75 -0.53
C ALA A 12 5.24 -9.89 -0.01
N MET A 13 5.52 -8.90 0.84
CA MET A 13 4.54 -7.92 1.32
C MET A 13 3.96 -7.09 0.18
N ALA A 14 4.79 -6.64 -0.77
CA ALA A 14 4.35 -5.92 -1.95
C ALA A 14 3.42 -6.77 -2.83
N ALA A 15 3.71 -8.06 -3.00
CA ALA A 15 2.83 -8.98 -3.72
C ALA A 15 1.47 -9.15 -3.01
N ILE A 16 1.47 -9.28 -1.68
CA ILE A 16 0.24 -9.34 -0.88
C ILE A 16 -0.59 -8.07 -1.06
N PHE A 17 0.00 -6.90 -0.85
CA PHE A 17 -0.71 -5.63 -0.89
C PHE A 17 -1.15 -5.25 -2.31
N ASN A 18 -0.18 -5.08 -3.21
CA ASN A 18 -0.41 -4.57 -4.56
C ASN A 18 -1.23 -5.58 -5.40
N GLY A 19 -0.99 -6.88 -5.22
CA GLY A 19 -1.77 -7.92 -5.89
C GLY A 19 -3.24 -7.91 -5.44
N SER A 20 -3.48 -7.76 -4.14
CA SER A 20 -4.85 -7.67 -3.60
C SER A 20 -5.56 -6.39 -4.06
N ALA A 21 -4.86 -5.25 -4.06
CA ALA A 21 -5.41 -3.97 -4.50
C ALA A 21 -5.74 -3.98 -6.00
N ALA A 22 -4.84 -4.53 -6.83
CA ALA A 22 -5.09 -4.75 -8.25
C ALA A 22 -6.32 -5.64 -8.48
N ALA A 23 -6.44 -6.76 -7.77
CA ALA A 23 -7.58 -7.66 -7.88
C ALA A 23 -8.90 -6.95 -7.53
N LEU A 24 -8.92 -6.14 -6.46
CA LEU A 24 -10.12 -5.44 -6.03
C LEU A 24 -10.56 -4.36 -7.02
N VAL A 25 -9.61 -3.55 -7.52
CA VAL A 25 -9.92 -2.46 -8.46
C VAL A 25 -10.37 -3.01 -9.82
N ILE A 26 -9.80 -4.12 -10.28
CA ILE A 26 -10.22 -4.79 -11.52
C ILE A 26 -11.62 -5.40 -11.35
N ALA A 27 -11.93 -5.96 -10.17
CA ALA A 27 -13.25 -6.53 -9.91
C ALA A 27 -14.35 -5.46 -9.91
N ASN A 28 -14.08 -4.31 -9.28
CA ASN A 28 -14.90 -3.11 -9.38
C ASN A 28 -14.11 -1.88 -8.90
N PRO A 29 -13.81 -0.91 -9.77
CA PRO A 29 -12.98 0.24 -9.41
C PRO A 29 -13.61 1.14 -8.34
N ARG A 30 -14.94 1.08 -8.18
CA ARG A 30 -15.64 1.84 -7.15
C ARG A 30 -15.25 1.43 -5.73
N TYR A 31 -14.72 0.22 -5.53
CA TYR A 31 -14.28 -0.20 -4.19
C TYR A 31 -13.05 0.55 -3.69
N LEU A 32 -12.20 1.08 -4.57
CA LEU A 32 -11.04 1.90 -4.19
C LEU A 32 -11.18 3.36 -4.60
N MET A 33 -12.40 3.83 -4.90
CA MET A 33 -12.63 5.19 -5.41
C MET A 33 -12.12 6.29 -4.46
N ASP A 34 -12.10 6.07 -3.15
CA ASP A 34 -11.57 7.04 -2.18
C ASP A 34 -10.05 7.22 -2.25
N SER A 35 -9.31 6.24 -2.82
CA SER A 35 -7.89 6.34 -3.16
C SER A 35 -7.63 7.12 -4.46
N TYR A 36 -8.66 7.42 -5.27
CA TYR A 36 -8.46 8.16 -6.51
C TYR A 36 -8.30 9.66 -6.22
N PRO A 37 -7.70 10.46 -7.11
CA PRO A 37 -7.69 11.91 -6.99
C PRO A 37 -9.09 12.51 -6.74
N LYS A 38 -9.16 13.53 -5.87
CA LYS A 38 -10.44 14.18 -5.51
C LYS A 38 -11.23 14.71 -6.70
N GLY A 39 -10.56 15.07 -7.80
CA GLY A 39 -11.22 15.50 -9.03
C GLY A 39 -12.03 14.38 -9.71
N ILE A 40 -11.53 13.14 -9.68
CA ILE A 40 -12.27 11.97 -10.17
C ILE A 40 -13.40 11.62 -9.21
N GLN A 41 -13.14 11.65 -7.90
CA GLN A 41 -14.16 11.38 -6.88
C GLN A 41 -15.39 12.30 -7.02
N LYS A 42 -15.16 13.58 -7.34
CA LYS A 42 -16.21 14.59 -7.56
C LYS A 42 -16.90 14.47 -8.92
N ALA A 43 -16.21 13.96 -9.93
CA ALA A 43 -16.76 13.77 -11.27
C ALA A 43 -17.62 12.51 -11.38
N ALA A 44 -17.45 11.54 -10.48
CA ALA A 44 -18.25 10.33 -10.46
C ALA A 44 -19.75 10.66 -10.29
N PRO A 45 -20.65 10.01 -11.07
CA PRO A 45 -22.08 10.28 -10.99
C PRO A 45 -22.66 10.07 -9.60
N GLU A 46 -22.15 9.07 -8.89
CA GLU A 46 -22.58 8.71 -7.55
C GLU A 46 -21.36 8.57 -6.63
N PRO A 47 -21.43 9.08 -5.38
CA PRO A 47 -20.39 8.82 -4.39
C PRO A 47 -20.34 7.33 -4.03
N MET A 48 -19.25 6.90 -3.38
CA MET A 48 -19.19 5.57 -2.80
C MET A 48 -20.35 5.33 -1.82
N SER A 49 -21.11 4.28 -2.07
CA SER A 49 -22.16 3.77 -1.21
C SER A 49 -21.60 3.30 0.13
N LYS A 50 -22.49 3.16 1.13
CA LYS A 50 -22.10 2.61 2.45
C LYS A 50 -21.52 1.19 2.34
N LYS A 51 -22.02 0.38 1.39
CA LYS A 51 -21.53 -0.99 1.16
C LYS A 51 -20.11 -0.97 0.58
N GLU A 52 -19.85 -0.13 -0.42
CA GLU A 52 -18.51 0.02 -1.02
C GLU A 52 -17.49 0.52 0.01
N LYS A 53 -17.82 1.55 0.79
CA LYS A 53 -16.94 2.05 1.88
C LYS A 53 -16.66 0.99 2.93
N ARG A 54 -17.67 0.20 3.31
CA ARG A 54 -17.50 -0.90 4.26
C ARG A 54 -16.58 -1.98 3.68
N ALA A 55 -16.78 -2.36 2.42
CA ALA A 55 -15.94 -3.33 1.72
C ALA A 55 -14.49 -2.84 1.65
N ASN A 56 -14.26 -1.59 1.23
CA ASN A 56 -12.93 -0.99 1.19
C ASN A 56 -12.23 -1.03 2.56
N ARG A 57 -12.93 -0.60 3.61
CA ARG A 57 -12.38 -0.58 4.97
C ARG A 57 -12.00 -1.99 5.44
N ILE A 58 -12.88 -2.98 5.23
CA ILE A 58 -12.61 -4.37 5.61
C ILE A 58 -11.40 -4.90 4.83
N PHE A 59 -11.39 -4.69 3.52
CA PHE A 59 -10.27 -5.06 2.65
C PHE A 59 -8.96 -4.45 3.15
N THR A 60 -8.92 -3.15 3.39
CA THR A 60 -7.74 -2.42 3.86
C THR A 60 -7.23 -3.00 5.18
N VAL A 61 -8.12 -3.22 6.17
CA VAL A 61 -7.74 -3.79 7.46
C VAL A 61 -7.15 -5.19 7.29
N ILE A 62 -7.76 -6.04 6.46
CA ILE A 62 -7.28 -7.40 6.22
C ILE A 62 -5.92 -7.40 5.53
N VAL A 63 -5.75 -6.64 4.45
CA VAL A 63 -4.53 -6.66 3.63
C VAL A 63 -3.36 -6.00 4.35
N VAL A 64 -3.57 -4.84 4.98
CA VAL A 64 -2.53 -4.17 5.77
C VAL A 64 -2.19 -5.01 7.01
N GLY A 65 -3.20 -5.59 7.67
CA GLY A 65 -3.00 -6.52 8.78
C GLY A 65 -2.19 -7.75 8.39
N ALA A 66 -2.46 -8.34 7.22
CA ALA A 66 -1.68 -9.45 6.68
C ALA A 66 -0.21 -9.07 6.39
N CYS A 67 0.02 -7.86 5.85
CA CYS A 67 1.36 -7.35 5.62
C CYS A 67 2.14 -7.16 6.94
N TRP A 68 1.52 -6.55 7.96
CA TRP A 68 2.15 -6.44 9.28
C TRP A 68 2.39 -7.81 9.91
N LEU A 69 1.42 -8.72 9.86
CA LEU A 69 1.57 -10.07 10.40
C LEU A 69 2.78 -10.76 9.76
N TYR A 70 2.86 -10.75 8.43
CA TYR A 70 3.99 -11.32 7.71
C TYR A 70 5.32 -10.66 8.10
N GLY A 71 5.38 -9.33 8.05
CA GLY A 71 6.60 -8.57 8.35
C GLY A 71 7.09 -8.79 9.79
N VAL A 72 6.18 -8.79 10.77
CA VAL A 72 6.47 -9.07 12.18
C VAL A 72 6.97 -10.51 12.35
N SER A 73 6.24 -11.50 11.82
CA SER A 73 6.61 -12.91 11.94
C SER A 73 7.97 -13.20 11.30
N SER A 74 8.24 -12.66 10.11
CA SER A 74 9.55 -12.83 9.49
C SER A 74 10.65 -12.16 10.30
N THR A 75 10.43 -10.93 10.79
CA THR A 75 11.43 -10.22 11.59
C THR A 75 11.76 -10.97 12.89
N LEU A 76 10.76 -11.55 13.55
CA LEU A 76 10.95 -12.40 14.74
C LEU A 76 11.75 -13.66 14.40
N TYR A 77 11.40 -14.36 13.33
CA TYR A 77 12.16 -15.54 12.86
C TYR A 77 13.59 -15.18 12.42
N GLY A 78 13.84 -13.92 12.07
CA GLY A 78 15.17 -13.40 11.75
C GLY A 78 16.06 -13.12 12.95
N GLY A 79 15.56 -13.24 14.19
CA GLY A 79 16.35 -13.04 15.41
C GLY A 79 16.95 -11.62 15.52
N ILE A 80 16.23 -10.60 15.05
CA ILE A 80 16.68 -9.20 15.12
C ILE A 80 16.17 -8.58 16.42
N HIS A 81 17.07 -8.10 17.30
CA HIS A 81 16.67 -7.59 18.63
C HIS A 81 16.88 -6.08 18.82
N THR A 82 17.74 -5.44 18.03
CA THR A 82 18.02 -4.00 18.22
C THR A 82 16.98 -3.14 17.52
N PHE A 83 16.49 -2.08 18.19
CA PHE A 83 15.56 -1.11 17.61
C PHE A 83 15.99 -0.61 16.22
N LYS A 84 17.25 -0.20 16.06
CA LYS A 84 17.78 0.33 14.79
C LYS A 84 17.63 -0.69 13.66
N ALA A 85 18.02 -1.95 13.89
CA ALA A 85 17.92 -2.99 12.88
C ALA A 85 16.45 -3.36 12.57
N LEU A 86 15.59 -3.40 13.58
CA LEU A 86 14.15 -3.64 13.41
C LEU A 86 13.51 -2.54 12.55
N PHE A 87 13.79 -1.28 12.88
CA PHE A 87 13.27 -0.13 12.16
C PHE A 87 13.76 -0.11 10.71
N CYS A 88 15.05 -0.31 10.47
CA CYS A 88 15.58 -0.37 9.11
C CYS A 88 14.99 -1.53 8.29
N THR A 89 14.80 -2.70 8.91
CA THR A 89 14.17 -3.86 8.27
C THR A 89 12.73 -3.54 7.87
N ALA A 90 11.94 -3.02 8.81
CA ALA A 90 10.57 -2.61 8.55
C ALA A 90 10.48 -1.49 7.50
N TYR A 91 11.41 -0.54 7.50
CA TYR A 91 11.48 0.52 6.49
C TYR A 91 11.70 -0.06 5.10
N ILE A 92 12.63 -1.02 4.95
CA ILE A 92 12.85 -1.73 3.68
C ILE A 92 11.57 -2.45 3.23
N HIS A 93 10.86 -3.11 4.14
CA HIS A 93 9.61 -3.79 3.80
C HIS A 93 8.59 -2.80 3.22
N TRP A 94 8.30 -1.71 3.95
CA TRP A 94 7.25 -0.77 3.60
C TRP A 94 7.61 0.13 2.41
N ILE A 95 8.89 0.46 2.21
CA ILE A 95 9.31 1.22 1.03
C ILE A 95 9.22 0.39 -0.26
N ILE A 96 9.46 -0.93 -0.17
CA ILE A 96 9.25 -1.85 -1.31
C ILE A 96 7.77 -2.00 -1.61
N VAL A 97 6.90 -2.08 -0.60
CA VAL A 97 5.43 -2.04 -0.81
C VAL A 97 5.03 -0.76 -1.53
N ASN A 98 5.47 0.41 -1.05
CA ASN A 98 5.19 1.71 -1.65
C ASN A 98 5.64 1.81 -3.11
N PHE A 99 6.88 1.44 -3.43
CA PHE A 99 7.34 1.50 -4.82
C PHE A 99 6.74 0.40 -5.68
N GLY A 100 6.43 -0.76 -5.11
CA GLY A 100 5.64 -1.78 -5.78
C GLY A 100 4.28 -1.25 -6.21
N ASP A 101 3.61 -0.46 -5.35
CA ASP A 101 2.33 0.19 -5.65
C ASP A 101 2.49 1.17 -6.81
N PHE A 102 3.47 2.08 -6.71
CA PHE A 102 3.80 3.05 -7.76
C PHE A 102 4.05 2.38 -9.13
N PHE A 103 4.82 1.29 -9.17
CA PHE A 103 5.16 0.63 -10.44
C PHE A 103 4.01 -0.25 -10.96
N LEU A 104 3.34 -1.01 -10.09
CA LEU A 104 2.32 -1.98 -10.51
C LEU A 104 0.95 -1.32 -10.67
N LEU A 105 0.53 -0.50 -9.72
CA LEU A 105 -0.75 0.18 -9.80
C LEU A 105 -0.59 1.44 -10.66
N ASP A 106 0.15 2.45 -10.22
CA ASP A 106 0.15 3.76 -10.91
C ASP A 106 0.79 3.77 -12.30
N CYS A 107 1.82 2.95 -12.53
CA CYS A 107 2.49 2.87 -13.84
C CYS A 107 1.88 1.79 -14.73
N LEU A 108 1.77 0.54 -14.26
CA LEU A 108 1.34 -0.57 -15.11
C LEU A 108 -0.19 -0.58 -15.26
N LEU A 109 -0.93 -0.76 -14.17
CA LEU A 109 -2.38 -0.90 -14.20
C LEU A 109 -3.06 0.39 -14.66
N PHE A 110 -2.68 1.53 -14.08
CA PHE A 110 -3.29 2.83 -14.35
C PHE A 110 -2.99 3.41 -15.73
N GLN A 111 -1.84 3.11 -16.32
CA GLN A 111 -1.49 3.71 -17.61
C GLN A 111 -1.64 2.75 -18.78
N LYS A 112 -1.40 1.44 -18.59
CA LYS A 112 -1.53 0.47 -19.68
C LYS A 112 -2.93 -0.15 -19.76
N TRP A 113 -3.60 -0.29 -18.61
CA TRP A 113 -4.89 -0.97 -18.51
C TRP A 113 -5.97 -0.09 -17.88
N THR A 114 -5.90 1.22 -18.16
CA THR A 114 -6.80 2.25 -17.63
C THR A 114 -8.28 1.90 -17.78
N LYS A 115 -8.67 1.21 -18.85
CA LYS A 115 -10.07 0.78 -19.07
C LYS A 115 -10.62 -0.13 -17.96
N LEU A 116 -9.78 -0.86 -17.24
CA LEU A 116 -10.18 -1.77 -16.16
C LEU A 116 -10.50 -1.06 -14.85
N ILE A 117 -10.08 0.20 -14.73
CA ILE A 117 -10.04 0.91 -13.45
C ILE A 117 -10.72 2.28 -13.52
N VAL A 118 -11.06 2.75 -14.72
CA VAL A 118 -11.88 3.96 -14.86
C VAL A 118 -13.21 3.74 -14.16
N ILE A 119 -13.56 4.68 -13.28
CA ILE A 119 -14.87 4.68 -12.63
C ILE A 119 -15.94 4.99 -13.69
N PRO A 120 -17.00 4.17 -13.81
CA PRO A 120 -18.05 4.41 -14.80
C PRO A 120 -18.66 5.82 -14.67
N GLY A 121 -18.78 6.52 -15.79
CA GLY A 121 -19.25 7.92 -15.86
C GLY A 121 -18.16 8.96 -15.60
N THR A 122 -16.88 8.58 -15.57
CA THR A 122 -15.74 9.50 -15.45
C THR A 122 -14.73 9.38 -16.60
N GLU A 123 -15.08 8.68 -17.66
CA GLU A 123 -14.19 8.26 -18.76
C GLU A 123 -13.42 9.43 -19.38
N ASP A 124 -14.07 10.58 -19.54
CA ASP A 124 -13.50 11.77 -20.16
C ASP A 124 -12.68 12.64 -19.18
N ASN A 125 -12.52 12.21 -17.92
CA ASN A 125 -11.80 13.00 -16.93
C ASN A 125 -10.30 13.07 -17.27
N PRO A 126 -9.74 14.28 -17.50
CA PRO A 126 -8.35 14.44 -17.94
C PRO A 126 -7.33 13.99 -16.89
N ILE A 127 -7.74 13.76 -15.63
CA ILE A 127 -6.86 13.25 -14.57
C ILE A 127 -6.38 11.83 -14.89
N TYR A 128 -7.14 11.02 -15.61
CA TYR A 128 -6.70 9.68 -16.05
C TYR A 128 -5.53 9.73 -17.04
N GLN A 129 -5.21 10.89 -17.62
CA GLN A 129 -4.01 11.02 -18.44
C GLN A 129 -2.76 10.86 -17.55
N THR A 130 -1.82 10.01 -17.98
CA THR A 130 -0.59 9.67 -17.25
C THR A 130 0.10 10.88 -16.62
N LYS A 131 0.28 11.97 -17.37
CA LYS A 131 0.95 13.19 -16.88
C LYS A 131 0.19 13.84 -15.72
N ASN A 132 -1.13 13.88 -15.81
CA ASN A 132 -1.98 14.48 -14.78
C ASN A 132 -2.09 13.57 -13.55
N TRP A 133 -2.27 12.27 -13.77
CA TRP A 133 -2.26 11.26 -12.70
C TRP A 133 -0.98 11.34 -11.88
N MET A 134 0.18 11.25 -12.55
CA MET A 134 1.49 11.32 -11.91
C MET A 134 1.73 12.62 -11.16
N LYS A 135 1.27 13.74 -11.73
CA LYS A 135 1.41 15.05 -11.08
C LYS A 135 0.51 15.21 -9.85
N VAL A 136 -0.72 14.71 -9.91
CA VAL A 136 -1.73 14.94 -8.87
C VAL A 136 -1.58 13.97 -7.72
N ILE A 137 -1.26 12.71 -8.00
CA ILE A 137 -1.21 11.65 -6.96
C ILE A 137 0.09 10.86 -6.99
N GLY A 138 0.46 10.23 -8.13
CA GLY A 138 1.53 9.23 -8.14
C GLY A 138 2.89 9.73 -7.60
N ILE A 139 3.37 10.89 -8.06
CA ILE A 139 4.65 11.43 -7.58
C ILE A 139 4.54 11.99 -6.15
N PRO A 140 3.58 12.89 -5.83
CA PRO A 140 3.44 13.40 -4.47
C PRO A 140 3.24 12.31 -3.42
N GLU A 141 2.49 11.27 -3.75
CA GLU A 141 2.20 10.17 -2.84
C GLU A 141 3.45 9.30 -2.62
N HIS A 142 4.02 8.72 -3.68
CA HIS A 142 5.04 7.68 -3.55
C HIS A 142 6.47 8.19 -3.38
N PHE A 143 6.72 9.47 -3.65
CA PHE A 143 8.05 10.09 -3.49
C PHE A 143 8.12 11.12 -2.37
N LEU A 144 6.98 11.57 -1.82
CA LEU A 144 6.96 12.50 -0.69
C LEU A 144 6.19 11.95 0.52
N LEU A 145 4.87 11.77 0.39
CA LEU A 145 4.03 11.40 1.53
C LEU A 145 4.43 10.06 2.13
N TRP A 146 4.52 9.02 1.31
CA TRP A 146 4.83 7.68 1.81
C TRP A 146 6.25 7.55 2.33
N PRO A 147 7.32 7.87 1.58
CA PRO A 147 8.69 7.66 2.05
C PRO A 147 9.06 8.42 3.33
N PHE A 148 8.48 9.61 3.53
CA PHE A 148 8.87 10.50 4.63
C PHE A 148 7.87 10.54 5.79
N ILE A 149 6.62 10.10 5.60
CA ILE A 149 5.60 10.14 6.66
C ILE A 149 5.04 8.75 6.93
N ILE A 150 4.45 8.09 5.92
CA ILE A 150 3.70 6.85 6.13
C ILE A 150 4.63 5.66 6.39
N VAL A 151 5.65 5.47 5.56
CA VAL A 151 6.63 4.38 5.69
C VAL A 151 7.37 4.46 7.04
N PRO A 152 7.90 5.61 7.49
CA PRO A 152 8.46 5.73 8.84
C PRO A 152 7.46 5.35 9.93
N PHE A 153 6.22 5.83 9.86
CA PHE A 153 5.19 5.50 10.84
C PHE A 153 4.88 4.01 10.88
N PHE A 154 4.67 3.37 9.73
CA PHE A 154 4.40 1.93 9.63
C PHE A 154 5.58 1.09 10.13
N SER A 155 6.80 1.57 9.88
CA SER A 155 8.03 0.95 10.35
C SER A 155 8.18 1.03 11.87
N LEU A 156 7.79 2.16 12.48
CA LEU A 156 7.73 2.30 13.94
C LEU A 156 6.70 1.34 14.54
N VAL A 157 5.50 1.24 13.95
CA VAL A 157 4.46 0.30 14.41
C VAL A 157 4.95 -1.14 14.36
N GLN A 158 5.50 -1.58 13.21
CA GLN A 158 6.04 -2.94 13.08
C GLN A 158 7.17 -3.20 14.07
N THR A 159 8.09 -2.25 14.24
CA THR A 159 9.20 -2.34 15.21
C THR A 159 8.66 -2.47 16.63
N GLY A 160 7.69 -1.64 17.02
CA GLY A 160 7.06 -1.67 18.33
C GLY A 160 6.36 -3.01 18.61
N ILE A 161 5.65 -3.56 17.63
CA ILE A 161 5.01 -4.88 17.76
C ILE A 161 6.07 -5.96 17.98
N VAL A 162 7.14 -5.99 17.18
CA VAL A 162 8.21 -6.99 17.33
C VAL A 162 8.86 -6.89 18.72
N MET A 163 9.22 -5.69 19.16
CA MET A 163 9.83 -5.48 20.48
C MET A 163 8.89 -5.87 21.63
N LEU A 164 7.60 -5.56 21.51
CA LEU A 164 6.61 -5.96 22.51
C LEU A 164 6.50 -7.48 22.61
N ILE A 165 6.49 -8.19 21.48
CA ILE A 165 6.48 -9.66 21.47
C ILE A 165 7.77 -10.21 22.08
N GLN A 166 8.94 -9.70 21.70
CA GLN A 166 10.22 -10.13 22.30
C GLN A 166 10.24 -9.94 23.81
N PHE A 167 9.77 -8.78 24.28
CA PHE A 167 9.65 -8.49 25.71
C PHE A 167 8.71 -9.46 26.44
N LEU A 168 7.52 -9.72 25.89
CA LEU A 168 6.51 -10.59 26.54
C LEU A 168 6.91 -12.06 26.59
N PHE A 169 7.68 -12.53 25.60
CA PHE A 169 8.02 -13.95 25.46
C PHE A 169 9.49 -14.29 25.77
N SER A 170 10.26 -13.32 26.29
CA SER A 170 11.67 -13.50 26.67
C SER A 170 12.57 -14.06 25.55
N PHE A 171 12.35 -13.57 24.32
CA PHE A 171 13.24 -13.83 23.18
C PHE A 171 14.38 -12.81 23.09
#